data_AF-A0A951DKB4-F1
#
_entry.id   AF-A0A951DKB4-F1
#
_cell.length_a   1.000
_cell.length_b   1.000
_cell.length_c   1.000
_cell.angle_alpha   90.00
_cell.angle_beta   90.00
_cell.angle_gamma   90.00
#
_symmetry.space_group_name_H-M   'P 1'
#
loop_
_entity.id
_entity.type
_entity.pdbx_description
1 polymer ?
#
loop_
_entity_poly.entity_id
_entity_poly.type
_entity_poly.pdbx_seq_one_letter_code
_entity_poly.pdbx_strand_id
1 'polypeptide(L)'
;MGLALAVDAPPPSTVPVEVAGYFIDTTSGSPLHRITHFQTGQTFVLVRAYLIAVAVTYVPLALAALLGPAPIGAPSASVRLPFLYDWNIIFTFLVSFPAVIVYTISDHAALSAALSSIQQDGILIVPEAEARKLSRVWGPRFRRINQLSLVAGALVGLALIVGNIHAYSQPGVGFWVDFSDRRPGALLVGCAFLYCIVTVYFSMIVFVFRSIAIAFFLNDVVDDAQLRMVPFHPDHCGGLRPVGRFGLRNQYVLSILGFNVVLLLGVTVSYLTIPSSLFALITGAALAYLILGPLVFMGPLLSFRTGMVRTKGELMGEIAQRLRRELQRLRKELPSGEITRDDEELIDRLRKVGGVIDELPVWPFDANTLRRFLTAYVTPLLGALAVPLLDKAWDVVLSVVKISAS
;
A
#
# COMPACT_ATOMS: atom_id res chain seq x y z
N MET A 1 7.94 6.76 -38.06
CA MET A 1 8.62 5.63 -37.38
C MET A 1 8.91 6.10 -35.95
N GLY A 2 8.39 5.53 -34.86
CA GLY A 2 7.77 4.23 -34.69
C GLY A 2 6.38 4.27 -34.06
N LEU A 3 5.66 3.19 -34.34
CA LEU A 3 4.30 2.85 -33.93
C LEU A 3 4.09 2.98 -32.42
N ALA A 4 3.14 3.82 -32.02
CA ALA A 4 2.36 3.57 -30.82
C ALA A 4 1.25 2.58 -31.20
N LEU A 5 1.47 1.29 -30.89
CA LEU A 5 0.40 0.29 -30.87
C LEU A 5 -0.59 0.70 -29.78
N ALA A 6 -1.62 1.43 -30.19
CA ALA A 6 -2.84 1.56 -29.41
C ALA A 6 -3.46 0.15 -29.36
N VAL A 7 -3.18 -0.56 -28.27
CA VAL A 7 -3.93 -1.75 -27.89
C VAL A 7 -5.36 -1.27 -27.65
N ASP A 8 -6.30 -1.72 -28.47
CA ASP A 8 -7.73 -1.49 -28.31
C ASP A 8 -8.14 -1.90 -26.90
N ALA A 9 -8.27 -0.91 -26.01
CA ALA A 9 -8.78 -1.13 -24.68
C ALA A 9 -10.28 -1.43 -24.81
N PRO A 10 -10.77 -2.59 -24.35
CA PRO A 10 -12.18 -2.90 -24.39
C PRO A 10 -13.00 -1.84 -23.64
N PRO A 11 -14.26 -1.59 -24.04
CA PRO A 11 -15.07 -0.51 -23.50
C PRO A 11 -15.27 -0.65 -21.98
N PRO A 12 -15.28 0.47 -21.23
CA PRO A 12 -15.41 0.45 -19.78
C PRO A 12 -16.84 0.06 -19.38
N SER A 13 -17.02 -1.19 -18.96
CA SER A 13 -18.17 -1.60 -18.17
C SER A 13 -17.80 -1.59 -16.69
N THR A 14 -18.81 -1.50 -15.81
CA THR A 14 -18.67 -1.85 -14.38
C THR A 14 -18.37 -3.34 -14.29
N VAL A 15 -17.18 -3.80 -14.68
CA VAL A 15 -16.79 -5.21 -14.61
C VAL A 15 -16.57 -5.51 -13.13
N PRO A 16 -17.48 -6.25 -12.49
CA PRO A 16 -17.22 -6.76 -11.15
C PRO A 16 -15.98 -7.65 -11.25
N VAL A 17 -15.26 -7.88 -10.14
CA VAL A 17 -14.11 -8.81 -10.15
C VAL A 17 -14.59 -10.16 -10.64
N GLU A 18 -14.26 -10.47 -11.89
CA GLU A 18 -14.63 -11.71 -12.53
C GLU A 18 -13.61 -12.75 -12.11
N VAL A 19 -14.09 -13.78 -11.42
CA VAL A 19 -13.32 -14.97 -11.11
C VAL A 19 -14.03 -16.12 -11.81
N ALA A 20 -13.49 -16.55 -12.96
CA ALA A 20 -14.07 -17.63 -13.76
C ALA A 20 -15.58 -17.48 -14.03
N GLY A 21 -16.01 -16.30 -14.48
CA GLY A 21 -17.41 -16.00 -14.78
C GLY A 21 -18.28 -15.59 -13.59
N TYR A 22 -17.74 -15.54 -12.37
CA TYR A 22 -18.46 -15.08 -11.18
C TYR A 22 -17.98 -13.73 -10.70
N PHE A 23 -18.95 -12.89 -10.35
CA PHE A 23 -18.74 -11.51 -9.97
C PHE A 23 -18.64 -11.35 -8.45
N ILE A 24 -17.50 -10.82 -7.98
CA ILE A 24 -17.27 -10.48 -6.57
C ILE A 24 -17.18 -8.97 -6.43
N ASP A 25 -18.20 -8.37 -5.82
CA ASP A 25 -18.22 -6.94 -5.54
C ASP A 25 -17.51 -6.62 -4.22
N THR A 26 -16.22 -6.29 -4.28
CA THR A 26 -15.45 -5.84 -3.11
C THR A 26 -15.89 -4.46 -2.61
N THR A 27 -16.69 -3.71 -3.39
CA THR A 27 -17.18 -2.37 -3.06
C THR A 27 -18.50 -2.39 -2.29
N SER A 28 -19.14 -3.57 -2.18
CA SER A 28 -20.43 -3.73 -1.50
C SER A 28 -20.44 -3.12 -0.11
N GLY A 29 -21.40 -2.23 0.17
CA GLY A 29 -21.51 -1.53 1.45
C GLY A 29 -20.54 -0.35 1.66
N SER A 30 -19.69 -0.01 0.68
CA SER A 30 -18.82 1.17 0.74
C SER A 30 -19.54 2.44 0.22
N PRO A 31 -19.75 3.47 1.07
CA PRO A 31 -20.37 4.72 0.62
C PRO A 31 -19.54 5.43 -0.45
N LEU A 32 -18.21 5.37 -0.34
CA LEU A 32 -17.30 6.04 -1.24
C LEU A 32 -17.42 5.52 -2.68
N HIS A 33 -17.52 4.20 -2.85
CA HIS A 33 -17.72 3.58 -4.16
C HIS A 33 -19.13 3.82 -4.70
N ARG A 34 -20.15 3.80 -3.81
CA ARG A 34 -21.52 4.10 -4.19
C ARG A 34 -21.68 5.52 -4.74
N ILE A 35 -20.93 6.49 -4.23
CA ILE A 35 -21.01 7.88 -4.70
C ILE A 35 -20.21 8.09 -5.99
N THR A 36 -19.07 7.42 -6.13
CA THR A 36 -18.12 7.69 -7.21
C THR A 36 -18.39 6.89 -8.48
N HIS A 37 -19.01 5.70 -8.39
CA HIS A 37 -19.30 4.82 -9.53
C HIS A 37 -18.10 4.63 -10.48
N PHE A 38 -16.88 4.57 -9.93
CA PHE A 38 -15.66 4.54 -10.71
C PHE A 38 -15.54 3.28 -11.59
N GLN A 39 -15.12 3.47 -12.85
CA GLN A 39 -14.78 2.39 -13.78
C GLN A 39 -13.35 2.55 -14.32
N THR A 40 -12.73 1.44 -14.71
CA THR A 40 -11.40 1.43 -15.34
C THR A 40 -11.35 2.38 -16.55
N GLY A 41 -10.30 3.19 -16.66
CA GLY A 41 -10.13 4.17 -17.75
C GLY A 41 -10.71 5.56 -17.46
N GLN A 42 -11.51 5.74 -16.41
CA GLN A 42 -12.10 7.04 -16.07
C GLN A 42 -11.16 7.94 -15.24
N THR A 43 -10.05 8.37 -15.83
CA THR A 43 -9.04 9.22 -15.14
C THR A 43 -9.64 10.51 -14.57
N PHE A 44 -10.61 11.11 -15.26
CA PHE A 44 -11.30 12.33 -14.81
C PHE A 44 -12.03 12.15 -13.47
N VAL A 45 -12.61 10.98 -13.20
CA VAL A 45 -13.30 10.69 -11.93
C VAL A 45 -12.30 10.69 -10.76
N LEU A 46 -11.09 10.16 -10.98
CA LEU A 46 -10.03 10.18 -9.96
C LEU A 46 -9.54 11.60 -9.68
N VAL A 47 -9.34 12.42 -10.73
CA VAL A 47 -8.96 13.83 -10.57
C VAL A 47 -10.04 14.59 -9.79
N ARG A 48 -11.32 14.38 -10.14
CA ARG A 48 -12.44 14.99 -9.41
C ARG A 48 -12.47 14.54 -7.95
N ALA A 49 -12.31 13.25 -7.68
CA ALA A 49 -12.27 12.73 -6.30
C ALA A 49 -11.11 13.34 -5.50
N TYR A 50 -9.94 13.49 -6.11
CA TYR A 50 -8.79 14.16 -5.51
C TYR A 50 -9.11 15.62 -5.15
N LEU A 51 -9.64 16.39 -6.10
CA LEU A 51 -10.00 17.80 -5.87
C LEU A 51 -11.09 17.96 -4.81
N ILE A 52 -12.09 17.07 -4.78
CA ILE A 52 -13.11 17.05 -3.73
C ILE A 52 -12.47 16.74 -2.37
N ALA A 53 -11.55 15.79 -2.29
CA ALA A 53 -10.84 15.46 -1.05
C ALA A 53 -10.05 16.67 -0.51
N VAL A 54 -9.35 17.40 -1.38
CA VAL A 54 -8.67 18.66 -1.03
C VAL A 54 -9.69 19.71 -0.57
N ALA A 55 -10.79 19.88 -1.29
CA ALA A 55 -11.82 20.87 -0.99
C ALA A 55 -12.58 20.58 0.32
N VAL A 56 -12.70 19.31 0.72
CA VAL A 56 -13.35 18.91 1.98
C VAL A 56 -12.42 19.06 3.19
N THR A 57 -11.09 19.05 3.00
CA THR A 57 -10.13 19.10 4.11
C THR A 57 -9.32 20.38 4.13
N TYR A 58 -8.47 20.61 3.14
CA TYR A 58 -7.55 21.74 3.15
C TYR A 58 -8.26 23.10 3.08
N VAL A 59 -9.30 23.23 2.24
CA VAL A 59 -9.99 24.51 2.05
C VAL A 59 -10.69 25.02 3.32
N PRO A 60 -11.51 24.22 4.03
CA PRO A 60 -12.12 24.65 5.29
C PRO A 60 -11.07 25.03 6.33
N LEU A 61 -9.97 24.29 6.39
CA LEU A 61 -8.90 24.57 7.34
C LEU A 61 -8.16 25.87 7.03
N ALA A 62 -7.82 26.10 5.75
CA ALA A 62 -7.18 27.32 5.30
C ALA A 62 -8.08 28.54 5.54
N LEU A 63 -9.39 28.43 5.25
CA LEU A 63 -10.36 29.49 5.54
C LEU A 63 -10.46 29.76 7.04
N ALA A 64 -10.52 28.72 7.87
CA ALA A 64 -10.54 28.88 9.32
C ALA A 64 -9.26 29.55 9.83
N ALA A 65 -8.09 29.16 9.31
CA ALA A 65 -6.81 29.79 9.65
C ALA A 65 -6.73 31.26 9.21
N LEU A 66 -7.27 31.60 8.03
CA LEU A 66 -7.32 32.98 7.53
C LEU A 66 -8.25 33.89 8.34
N LEU A 67 -9.37 33.35 8.80
CA LEU A 67 -10.36 34.08 9.61
C LEU A 67 -10.06 34.04 11.11
N GLY A 68 -9.14 33.16 11.52
CA GLY A 68 -8.77 32.94 12.91
C GLY A 68 -7.77 33.96 13.44
N PRO A 69 -7.60 34.04 14.77
CA PRO A 69 -6.64 34.96 15.40
C PRO A 69 -5.19 34.47 15.33
N ALA A 70 -4.94 33.27 14.78
CA ALA A 70 -3.63 32.64 14.76
C ALA A 70 -2.74 33.27 13.66
N PRO A 71 -1.43 33.47 13.91
CA PRO A 71 -0.54 34.00 12.90
C PRO A 71 -0.32 32.97 11.78
N ILE A 72 -0.47 33.44 10.53
CA ILE A 72 -0.47 32.59 9.34
C ILE A 72 0.95 32.31 8.84
N GLY A 73 1.79 33.35 8.81
CA GLY A 73 3.09 33.33 8.13
C GLY A 73 4.29 33.69 8.98
N ALA A 74 4.13 34.00 10.27
CA ALA A 74 5.24 34.36 11.14
C ALA A 74 5.06 33.74 12.53
N PRO A 75 6.14 33.18 13.13
CA PRO A 75 6.11 32.79 14.54
C PRO A 75 5.82 34.00 15.45
N SER A 76 5.20 33.73 16.59
CA SER A 76 4.90 34.69 17.66
C SER A 76 5.27 34.11 19.02
N ALA A 77 5.18 34.90 20.09
CA ALA A 77 5.50 34.44 21.44
C ALA A 77 4.63 33.24 21.88
N SER A 78 3.37 33.17 21.44
CA SER A 78 2.43 32.10 21.78
C SER A 78 2.36 30.99 20.74
N VAL A 79 2.64 31.29 19.46
CA VAL A 79 2.56 30.33 18.35
C VAL A 79 3.91 30.20 17.68
N ARG A 80 4.58 29.06 17.89
CA ARG A 80 5.89 28.75 17.31
C ARG A 80 5.80 28.14 15.91
N LEU A 81 4.75 27.35 15.67
CA LEU A 81 4.46 26.76 14.37
C LEU A 81 3.24 27.45 13.73
N PRO A 82 3.43 28.49 12.90
CA PRO A 82 2.34 29.11 12.16
C PRO A 82 1.83 28.19 11.02
N PHE A 83 0.59 28.40 10.57
CA PHE A 83 -0.11 27.52 9.63
C PHE A 83 0.69 27.22 8.34
N LEU A 84 1.30 28.23 7.70
CA LEU A 84 2.04 28.04 6.44
C LEU A 84 3.35 27.25 6.61
N TYR A 85 3.84 27.11 7.84
CA TYR A 85 5.05 26.35 8.16
C TYR A 85 4.72 24.93 8.61
N ASP A 86 3.44 24.61 8.79
CA ASP A 86 2.98 23.26 9.12
C ASP A 86 2.94 22.39 7.86
N TRP A 87 4.13 22.08 7.35
CA TRP A 87 4.32 21.25 6.16
C TRP A 87 3.72 19.86 6.33
N ASN A 88 3.62 19.35 7.55
CA ASN A 88 2.94 18.09 7.83
C ASN A 88 1.46 18.20 7.47
N ILE A 89 0.75 19.21 7.97
CA ILE A 89 -0.67 19.41 7.70
C ILE A 89 -0.94 19.73 6.23
N ILE A 90 -0.13 20.59 5.63
CA ILE A 90 -0.23 20.92 4.20
C ILE A 90 -0.07 19.64 3.36
N PHE A 91 0.97 18.84 3.61
CA PHE A 91 1.19 17.59 2.88
C PHE A 91 0.08 16.56 3.13
N THR A 92 -0.42 16.48 4.37
CA THR A 92 -1.52 15.58 4.74
C THR A 92 -2.77 15.84 3.91
N PHE A 93 -3.22 17.09 3.84
CA PHE A 93 -4.50 17.42 3.21
C PHE A 93 -4.40 17.68 1.72
N LEU A 94 -3.24 18.10 1.21
CA LEU A 94 -3.03 18.26 -0.22
C LEU A 94 -2.58 16.97 -0.92
N VAL A 95 -1.83 16.08 -0.27
CA VAL A 95 -1.23 14.92 -0.93
C VAL A 95 -1.72 13.60 -0.33
N SER A 96 -1.51 13.38 0.97
CA SER A 96 -1.75 12.06 1.59
C SER A 96 -3.21 11.65 1.56
N PHE A 97 -4.11 12.53 2.02
CA PHE A 97 -5.53 12.22 2.09
C PHE A 97 -6.18 12.03 0.71
N PRO A 98 -6.00 12.95 -0.26
CA PRO A 98 -6.50 12.73 -1.61
C PRO A 98 -5.96 11.45 -2.25
N ALA A 99 -4.69 11.10 -2.01
CA ALA A 99 -4.13 9.83 -2.47
C ALA A 99 -4.86 8.63 -1.84
N VAL A 100 -5.06 8.60 -0.52
CA VAL A 100 -5.82 7.53 0.16
C VAL A 100 -7.22 7.37 -0.45
N ILE A 101 -7.92 8.47 -0.72
CA ILE A 101 -9.25 8.45 -1.36
C ILE A 101 -9.18 7.87 -2.78
N VAL A 102 -8.27 8.38 -3.62
CA VAL A 102 -8.10 7.90 -5.01
C VAL A 102 -7.79 6.41 -5.03
N TYR A 103 -6.88 5.95 -4.18
CA TYR A 103 -6.49 4.54 -4.14
C TYR A 103 -7.61 3.65 -3.61
N THR A 104 -8.36 4.11 -2.60
CA THR A 104 -9.52 3.39 -2.09
C THR A 104 -10.60 3.23 -3.16
N ILE A 105 -10.89 4.27 -3.95
CA ILE A 105 -11.92 4.22 -5.01
C ILE A 105 -11.51 3.28 -6.16
N SER A 106 -10.22 3.22 -6.47
CA SER A 106 -9.72 2.46 -7.62
C SER A 106 -9.13 1.10 -7.25
N ASP A 107 -9.21 0.65 -5.99
CA ASP A 107 -8.70 -0.65 -5.54
C ASP A 107 -9.40 -1.83 -6.23
N HIS A 108 -10.73 -1.78 -6.34
CA HIS A 108 -11.56 -2.81 -6.95
C HIS A 108 -11.22 -3.02 -8.42
N ALA A 109 -11.18 -1.93 -9.19
CA ALA A 109 -10.88 -1.96 -10.62
C ALA A 109 -9.48 -2.54 -10.88
N ALA A 110 -8.48 -2.16 -10.08
CA ALA A 110 -7.12 -2.69 -10.27
C ALA A 110 -7.00 -4.15 -9.83
N LEU A 111 -7.70 -4.57 -8.77
CA LEU A 111 -7.75 -5.97 -8.36
C LEU A 111 -8.40 -6.82 -9.47
N SER A 112 -9.54 -6.34 -10.02
CA SER A 112 -10.23 -6.99 -11.13
C SER A 112 -9.33 -7.11 -12.35
N ALA A 113 -8.64 -6.03 -12.74
CA ALA A 113 -7.72 -6.04 -13.87
C ALA A 113 -6.54 -7.01 -13.65
N ALA A 114 -5.98 -7.06 -12.44
CA ALA A 114 -4.88 -7.97 -12.11
C ALA A 114 -5.32 -9.44 -12.18
N LEU A 115 -6.47 -9.79 -11.59
CA LEU A 115 -7.01 -11.16 -11.62
C LEU A 115 -7.46 -11.57 -13.03
N SER A 116 -8.13 -10.68 -13.76
CA SER A 116 -8.58 -10.96 -15.13
C SER A 116 -7.40 -11.21 -16.07
N SER A 117 -6.32 -10.40 -15.97
CA SER A 117 -5.11 -10.60 -16.77
C SER A 117 -4.51 -11.99 -16.56
N ILE A 118 -4.31 -12.41 -15.31
CA ILE A 118 -3.71 -13.73 -15.03
C ILE A 118 -4.64 -14.91 -15.36
N GLN A 119 -5.95 -14.69 -15.40
CA GLN A 119 -6.93 -15.68 -15.85
C GLN A 119 -6.93 -15.82 -17.37
N GLN A 120 -6.88 -14.71 -18.10
CA GLN A 120 -6.77 -14.70 -19.57
C GLN A 120 -5.48 -15.39 -20.03
N ASP A 121 -4.40 -15.21 -19.30
CA ASP A 121 -3.11 -15.87 -19.56
C ASP A 121 -3.10 -17.36 -19.15
N GLY A 122 -4.19 -17.88 -18.56
CA GLY A 122 -4.29 -19.27 -18.09
C GLY A 122 -3.40 -19.60 -16.89
N ILE A 123 -2.84 -18.58 -16.23
CA ILE A 123 -1.97 -18.71 -15.06
C ILE A 123 -2.79 -19.04 -13.82
N LEU A 124 -3.98 -18.44 -13.69
CA LEU A 124 -4.92 -18.73 -12.62
C LEU A 124 -6.17 -19.41 -13.19
N ILE A 125 -6.40 -20.66 -12.83
CA ILE A 125 -7.60 -21.40 -13.24
C ILE A 125 -8.44 -21.68 -12.00
N VAL A 126 -9.62 -21.06 -11.94
CA VAL A 126 -10.56 -21.26 -10.83
C VAL A 126 -11.72 -22.11 -11.33
N PRO A 127 -11.94 -23.31 -10.79
CA PRO A 127 -13.10 -24.12 -11.15
C PRO A 127 -14.42 -23.36 -10.86
N GLU A 128 -15.43 -23.54 -11.72
CA GLU A 128 -16.72 -22.84 -11.60
C GLU A 128 -17.40 -23.05 -10.23
N ALA A 129 -17.29 -24.26 -9.68
CA ALA A 129 -17.82 -24.59 -8.36
C ALA A 129 -17.16 -23.79 -7.23
N GLU A 130 -15.83 -23.63 -7.28
CA GLU A 130 -15.07 -22.85 -6.30
C GLU A 130 -15.30 -21.35 -6.48
N ALA A 131 -15.39 -20.86 -7.72
CA ALA A 131 -15.76 -19.47 -8.01
C ALA A 131 -17.13 -19.09 -7.42
N ARG A 132 -18.14 -19.97 -7.55
CA ARG A 132 -19.45 -19.82 -6.89
C ARG A 132 -19.33 -19.72 -5.38
N LYS A 133 -18.55 -20.62 -4.77
CA LYS A 133 -18.33 -20.68 -3.32
C LYS A 133 -17.64 -19.39 -2.85
N LEU A 134 -16.57 -18.95 -3.51
CA LEU A 134 -15.87 -17.70 -3.23
C LEU A 134 -16.82 -16.50 -3.30
N SER A 135 -17.64 -16.38 -4.35
CA SER A 135 -18.63 -15.30 -4.48
C SER A 135 -19.66 -15.29 -3.34
N ARG A 136 -20.23 -16.46 -3.01
CA ARG A 136 -21.20 -16.61 -1.91
C ARG A 136 -20.61 -16.26 -0.55
N VAL A 137 -19.36 -16.59 -0.31
CA VAL A 137 -18.67 -16.34 0.96
C VAL A 137 -18.22 -14.87 1.06
N TRP A 138 -17.55 -14.36 0.03
CA TRP A 138 -16.88 -13.07 0.09
C TRP A 138 -17.78 -11.87 -0.16
N GLY A 139 -18.86 -12.00 -0.95
CA GLY A 139 -19.81 -10.90 -1.14
C GLY A 139 -20.36 -10.34 0.18
N PRO A 140 -20.96 -11.20 1.05
CA PRO A 140 -21.41 -10.77 2.38
C PRO A 140 -20.27 -10.34 3.32
N ARG A 141 -19.08 -10.96 3.22
CA ARG A 141 -17.92 -10.58 4.06
C ARG A 141 -17.42 -9.18 3.73
N PHE A 142 -17.22 -8.84 2.46
CA PHE A 142 -16.81 -7.49 2.06
C PHE A 142 -17.80 -6.43 2.53
N ARG A 143 -19.11 -6.70 2.41
CA ARG A 143 -20.14 -5.81 2.94
C ARG A 143 -19.99 -5.57 4.44
N ARG A 144 -19.83 -6.64 5.24
CA ARG A 144 -19.63 -6.53 6.69
C ARG A 144 -18.34 -5.79 7.04
N ILE A 145 -17.24 -6.10 6.35
CA ILE A 145 -15.95 -5.46 6.60
C ILE A 145 -16.00 -3.97 6.26
N ASN A 146 -16.60 -3.60 5.13
CA ASN A 146 -16.79 -2.20 4.75
C ASN A 146 -17.67 -1.45 5.77
N GLN A 147 -18.70 -2.08 6.33
CA GLN A 147 -19.50 -1.45 7.39
C GLN A 147 -18.75 -1.35 8.72
N LEU A 148 -18.04 -2.41 9.10
CA LEU A 148 -17.23 -2.44 10.32
C LEU A 148 -16.13 -1.37 10.28
N SER A 149 -15.51 -1.16 9.12
CA SER A 149 -14.46 -0.15 8.97
C SER A 149 -14.97 1.28 9.11
N LEU A 150 -16.24 1.57 8.77
CA LEU A 150 -16.88 2.86 9.06
C LEU A 150 -17.05 3.06 10.57
N VAL A 151 -17.53 2.03 11.29
CA VAL A 151 -17.68 2.09 12.75
C VAL A 151 -16.32 2.25 13.42
N ALA A 152 -15.33 1.44 13.03
CA ALA A 152 -13.97 1.53 13.54
C ALA A 152 -13.34 2.91 13.24
N GLY A 153 -13.54 3.42 12.01
CA GLY A 153 -13.08 4.75 11.62
C GLY A 153 -13.68 5.85 12.49
N ALA A 154 -14.97 5.77 12.82
CA ALA A 154 -15.64 6.72 13.70
C ALA A 154 -15.10 6.66 15.14
N LEU A 155 -14.86 5.46 15.68
CA LEU A 155 -14.28 5.26 17.01
C LEU A 155 -12.85 5.79 17.10
N VAL A 156 -12.02 5.49 16.09
CA VAL A 156 -10.66 6.03 15.99
C VAL A 156 -10.69 7.55 15.85
N GLY A 157 -11.62 8.09 15.05
CA GLY A 157 -11.84 9.53 14.93
C GLY A 157 -12.15 10.19 16.28
N LEU A 158 -13.04 9.60 17.07
CA LEU A 158 -13.36 10.10 18.41
C LEU A 158 -12.15 10.05 19.35
N ALA A 159 -11.40 8.95 19.34
CA ALA A 159 -10.17 8.82 20.12
C ALA A 159 -9.13 9.88 19.72
N LEU A 160 -9.00 10.16 18.41
CA LEU A 160 -8.12 11.21 17.90
C LEU A 160 -8.58 12.60 18.30
N ILE A 161 -9.88 12.89 18.35
CA ILE A 161 -10.39 14.16 18.86
C ILE A 161 -9.90 14.37 20.29
N VAL A 162 -10.15 13.40 21.17
CA VAL A 162 -9.75 13.47 22.58
C VAL A 162 -8.23 13.59 22.72
N GLY A 163 -7.48 12.77 21.98
CA GLY A 163 -6.02 12.78 21.99
C GLY A 163 -5.41 14.09 21.52
N ASN A 164 -5.91 14.67 20.43
CA ASN A 164 -5.44 15.95 19.90
C ASN A 164 -5.79 17.12 20.83
N ILE A 165 -7.01 17.16 21.37
CA ILE A 165 -7.38 18.17 22.37
C ILE A 165 -6.44 18.06 23.57
N HIS A 166 -6.23 16.87 24.11
CA HIS A 166 -5.35 16.68 25.27
C HIS A 166 -3.88 17.04 24.98
N ALA A 167 -3.34 16.66 23.81
CA ALA A 167 -1.95 16.91 23.44
C ALA A 167 -1.68 18.39 23.15
N TYR A 168 -2.57 19.07 22.42
CA TYR A 168 -2.36 20.44 21.97
C TYR A 168 -2.93 21.52 22.91
N SER A 169 -3.76 21.17 23.90
CA SER A 169 -4.20 22.12 24.94
C SER A 169 -3.13 22.40 26.01
N GLN A 170 -1.97 21.74 25.96
CA GLN A 170 -0.95 21.91 26.99
C GLN A 170 -0.24 23.27 26.82
N PRO A 171 -0.08 24.06 27.90
CA PRO A 171 0.60 25.34 27.82
C PRO A 171 2.03 25.20 27.27
N GLY A 172 2.40 26.06 26.31
CA GLY A 172 3.77 26.13 25.79
C GLY A 172 4.12 25.17 24.65
N VAL A 173 3.16 24.36 24.16
CA VAL A 173 3.37 23.54 22.95
C VAL A 173 3.71 24.40 21.74
N GLY A 174 3.04 25.56 21.60
CA GLY A 174 3.31 26.53 20.54
C GLY A 174 2.72 26.16 19.18
N PHE A 175 1.69 25.31 19.16
CA PHE A 175 0.96 24.93 17.95
C PHE A 175 -0.06 26.02 17.58
N TRP A 176 -0.33 26.22 16.28
CA TRP A 176 -1.28 27.24 15.81
C TRP A 176 -2.74 26.92 16.17
N VAL A 177 -3.03 25.67 16.54
CA VAL A 177 -4.31 25.27 17.13
C VAL A 177 -4.18 25.23 18.66
N ASP A 178 -4.68 26.26 19.32
CA ASP A 178 -4.76 26.34 20.78
C ASP A 178 -6.21 26.19 21.23
N PHE A 179 -6.54 25.05 21.82
CA PHE A 179 -7.88 24.76 22.35
C PHE A 179 -8.13 25.42 23.72
N SER A 180 -7.10 25.95 24.38
CA SER A 180 -7.24 26.67 25.64
C SER A 180 -7.76 28.10 25.43
N ASP A 181 -7.52 28.66 24.24
CA ASP A 181 -8.02 29.97 23.83
C ASP A 181 -9.53 29.91 23.51
N ARG A 182 -10.33 30.57 24.35
CA ARG A 182 -11.79 30.61 24.22
C ARG A 182 -12.30 31.65 23.21
N ARG A 183 -11.42 32.37 22.51
CA ARG A 183 -11.84 33.30 21.46
C ARG A 183 -12.58 32.52 20.35
N PRO A 184 -13.74 33.02 19.84
CA PRO A 184 -14.54 32.31 18.85
C PRO A 184 -13.75 31.86 17.60
N GLY A 185 -12.81 32.70 17.13
CA GLY A 185 -11.98 32.35 15.98
C GLY A 185 -10.96 31.24 16.26
N ALA A 186 -10.42 31.13 17.47
CA ALA A 186 -9.53 30.03 17.86
C ALA A 186 -10.30 28.70 17.95
N LEU A 187 -11.51 28.73 18.51
CA LEU A 187 -12.40 27.58 18.54
C LEU A 187 -12.78 27.11 17.13
N LEU A 188 -13.09 28.03 16.21
CA LEU A 188 -13.38 27.71 14.81
C LEU A 188 -12.21 26.96 14.14
N VAL A 189 -10.99 27.48 14.33
CA VAL A 189 -9.76 26.85 13.84
C VAL A 189 -9.59 25.43 14.41
N GLY A 190 -9.75 25.29 15.72
CA GLY A 190 -9.64 23.98 16.39
C GLY A 190 -10.68 22.98 15.90
N CYS A 191 -11.94 23.39 15.76
CA CYS A 191 -12.99 22.54 15.21
C CYS A 191 -12.71 22.13 13.76
N ALA A 192 -12.28 23.06 12.90
CA ALA A 192 -11.91 22.77 11.52
C ALA A 192 -10.74 21.78 11.45
N PHE A 193 -9.71 21.97 12.26
CA PHE A 193 -8.57 21.06 12.38
C PHE A 193 -9.01 19.64 12.77
N LEU A 194 -9.80 19.51 13.84
CA LEU A 194 -10.29 18.21 14.32
C LEU A 194 -11.15 17.51 13.27
N TYR A 195 -12.05 18.25 12.61
CA TYR A 195 -12.86 17.72 11.51
C TYR A 195 -11.99 17.15 10.38
N CYS A 196 -10.96 17.88 9.96
CA CYS A 196 -10.07 17.46 8.89
C CYS A 196 -9.28 16.21 9.29
N ILE A 197 -8.65 16.22 10.47
CA ILE A 197 -7.90 15.07 10.99
C ILE A 197 -8.79 13.83 11.08
N VAL A 198 -9.98 13.94 11.67
CA VAL A 198 -10.93 12.82 11.76
C VAL A 198 -11.29 12.28 10.39
N THR A 199 -11.58 13.15 9.42
CA THR A 199 -11.93 12.75 8.05
C THR A 199 -10.80 11.95 7.38
N VAL A 200 -9.55 12.39 7.58
CA VAL A 200 -8.38 11.71 7.04
C VAL A 200 -8.19 10.33 7.65
N TYR A 201 -8.13 10.24 8.99
CA TYR A 201 -7.88 8.97 9.66
C TYR A 201 -9.05 8.00 9.52
N PHE A 202 -10.28 8.49 9.48
CA PHE A 202 -11.46 7.67 9.13
C PHE A 202 -11.26 6.97 7.78
N SER A 203 -10.81 7.71 6.77
CA SER A 203 -10.58 7.17 5.42
C SER A 203 -9.38 6.22 5.38
N MET A 204 -8.32 6.49 6.15
CA MET A 204 -7.20 5.56 6.31
C MET A 204 -7.64 4.23 6.94
N ILE A 205 -8.49 4.25 7.96
CA ILE A 205 -9.02 3.02 8.58
C ILE A 205 -9.84 2.21 7.58
N VAL A 206 -10.69 2.86 6.78
CA VAL A 206 -11.43 2.21 5.69
C VAL A 206 -10.47 1.55 4.70
N PHE A 207 -9.43 2.26 4.27
CA PHE A 207 -8.40 1.74 3.35
C PHE A 207 -7.66 0.52 3.92
N VAL A 208 -7.24 0.58 5.19
CA VAL A 208 -6.50 -0.51 5.86
C VAL A 208 -7.36 -1.77 5.96
N PHE A 209 -8.61 -1.64 6.43
CA PHE A 209 -9.52 -2.79 6.54
C PHE A 209 -9.79 -3.44 5.18
N ARG A 210 -9.99 -2.63 4.13
CA ARG A 210 -10.16 -3.14 2.76
C ARG A 210 -8.93 -3.87 2.26
N SER A 211 -7.74 -3.30 2.49
CA SER A 211 -6.48 -3.91 2.07
C SER A 211 -6.24 -5.26 2.75
N ILE A 212 -6.53 -5.36 4.05
CA ILE A 212 -6.46 -6.62 4.81
C ILE A 212 -7.49 -7.62 4.28
N ALA A 213 -8.72 -7.19 4.00
CA ALA A 213 -9.76 -8.06 3.44
C ALA A 213 -9.40 -8.60 2.05
N ILE A 214 -8.81 -7.76 1.20
CA ILE A 214 -8.32 -8.17 -0.12
C ILE A 214 -7.18 -9.20 0.03
N ALA A 215 -6.28 -9.04 1.01
CA ALA A 215 -5.24 -10.02 1.27
C ALA A 215 -5.83 -11.40 1.63
N PHE A 216 -6.80 -11.44 2.55
CA PHE A 216 -7.47 -12.70 2.90
C PHE A 216 -8.29 -13.28 1.75
N PHE A 217 -8.96 -12.43 0.97
CA PHE A 217 -9.68 -12.86 -0.23
C PHE A 217 -8.74 -13.51 -1.25
N LEU A 218 -7.59 -12.89 -1.51
CA LEU A 218 -6.58 -13.45 -2.42
C LEU A 218 -5.98 -14.75 -1.88
N ASN A 219 -5.90 -14.91 -0.56
CA ASN A 219 -5.53 -16.18 0.05
C ASN A 219 -6.51 -17.29 -0.32
N ASP A 220 -7.80 -17.06 -0.08
CA ASP A 220 -8.85 -18.03 -0.41
C ASP A 220 -8.89 -18.31 -1.93
N VAL A 221 -8.64 -17.30 -2.77
CA VAL A 221 -8.54 -17.48 -4.24
C VAL A 221 -7.38 -18.39 -4.60
N VAL A 222 -6.20 -18.22 -4.01
CA VAL A 222 -5.03 -19.06 -4.34
C VAL A 222 -5.20 -20.49 -3.80
N ASP A 223 -5.83 -20.64 -2.63
CA ASP A 223 -6.07 -21.96 -2.02
C ASP A 223 -7.10 -22.80 -2.82
N ASP A 224 -8.15 -22.15 -3.34
CA ASP A 224 -9.22 -22.81 -4.11
C ASP A 224 -8.96 -22.83 -5.65
N ALA A 225 -7.82 -22.30 -6.12
CA ALA A 225 -7.47 -22.25 -7.54
C ALA A 225 -6.28 -23.13 -7.93
N GLN A 226 -6.18 -23.45 -9.21
CA GLN A 226 -4.96 -24.03 -9.79
C GLN A 226 -4.07 -22.91 -10.33
N LEU A 227 -2.92 -22.73 -9.70
CA LEU A 227 -1.89 -21.80 -10.17
C LEU A 227 -0.91 -22.54 -11.09
N ARG A 228 -0.79 -22.06 -12.33
CA ARG A 228 0.09 -22.60 -13.36
C ARG A 228 1.14 -21.57 -13.74
N MET A 229 2.34 -21.70 -13.18
CA MET A 229 3.46 -20.85 -13.55
C MET A 229 4.03 -21.29 -14.89
N VAL A 230 4.32 -20.32 -15.75
CA VAL A 230 4.93 -20.58 -17.06
C VAL A 230 6.43 -20.27 -16.98
N PRO A 231 7.33 -21.28 -17.12
CA PRO A 231 8.76 -21.08 -16.91
C PRO A 231 9.41 -20.03 -17.83
N PHE A 232 8.93 -19.95 -19.07
CA PHE A 232 9.45 -19.06 -20.10
C PHE A 232 8.61 -17.79 -20.28
N HIS A 233 7.84 -17.40 -19.26
CA HIS A 233 7.02 -16.21 -19.34
C HIS A 233 7.91 -14.95 -19.43
N PRO A 234 7.63 -13.99 -20.33
CA PRO A 234 8.47 -12.81 -20.55
C PRO A 234 8.54 -11.85 -19.35
N ASP A 235 7.71 -12.06 -18.33
CA ASP A 235 7.63 -11.19 -17.15
C ASP A 235 8.64 -11.55 -16.04
N HIS A 236 9.36 -12.66 -16.18
CA HIS A 236 10.24 -13.24 -15.17
C HIS A 236 9.59 -13.41 -13.79
N CYS A 237 8.25 -13.54 -13.74
CA CYS A 237 7.44 -13.73 -12.53
C CYS A 237 6.46 -14.90 -12.70
N GLY A 238 6.67 -15.75 -13.71
CA GLY A 238 5.80 -16.89 -14.02
C GLY A 238 4.38 -16.49 -14.47
N GLY A 239 4.19 -15.27 -14.98
CA GLY A 239 2.89 -14.72 -15.38
C GLY A 239 2.14 -13.96 -14.27
N LEU A 240 2.71 -13.83 -13.08
CA LEU A 240 2.04 -13.20 -11.92
C LEU A 240 2.39 -11.72 -11.71
N ARG A 241 3.12 -11.09 -12.65
CA ARG A 241 3.46 -9.67 -12.53
C ARG A 241 2.25 -8.72 -12.35
N PRO A 242 1.07 -8.95 -12.95
CA PRO A 242 -0.11 -8.10 -12.70
C PRO A 242 -0.50 -8.02 -11.22
N VAL A 243 -0.44 -9.15 -10.49
CA VAL A 243 -0.70 -9.22 -9.05
C VAL A 243 0.41 -8.52 -8.26
N GLY A 244 1.66 -8.72 -8.66
CA GLY A 244 2.79 -7.98 -8.09
C GLY A 244 2.61 -6.46 -8.20
N ARG A 245 2.22 -5.98 -9.38
CA ARG A 245 1.92 -4.55 -9.61
C ARG A 245 0.76 -4.05 -8.76
N PHE A 246 -0.26 -4.87 -8.53
CA PHE A 246 -1.34 -4.54 -7.60
C PHE A 246 -0.82 -4.36 -6.15
N GLY A 247 0.03 -5.27 -5.67
CA GLY A 247 0.66 -5.13 -4.35
C GLY A 247 1.54 -3.87 -4.23
N LEU A 248 2.35 -3.58 -5.26
CA LEU A 248 3.16 -2.36 -5.32
C LEU A 248 2.32 -1.09 -5.36
N ARG A 249 1.13 -1.15 -5.95
CA ARG A 249 0.23 -0.01 -5.96
C ARG A 249 -0.11 0.40 -4.53
N ASN A 250 -0.44 -0.53 -3.64
CA ASN A 250 -0.71 -0.25 -2.23
C ASN A 250 0.52 0.33 -1.51
N GLN A 251 1.72 -0.06 -1.94
CA GLN A 251 2.96 0.49 -1.40
C GLN A 251 3.10 2.00 -1.64
N TYR A 252 2.70 2.53 -2.81
CA TYR A 252 2.82 3.97 -3.07
C TYR A 252 2.06 4.81 -2.04
N VAL A 253 0.87 4.35 -1.63
CA VAL A 253 0.10 4.99 -0.56
C VAL A 253 0.90 4.93 0.75
N LEU A 254 1.42 3.76 1.11
CA LEU A 254 2.23 3.60 2.32
C LEU A 254 3.46 4.51 2.31
N SER A 255 4.20 4.62 1.21
CA SER A 255 5.33 5.54 1.11
C SER A 255 4.93 7.00 1.30
N ILE A 256 3.78 7.42 0.75
CA ILE A 256 3.22 8.77 0.98
C ILE A 256 2.90 8.96 2.47
N LEU A 257 2.30 7.97 3.13
CA LEU A 257 2.02 8.02 4.56
C LEU A 257 3.29 8.01 5.41
N GLY A 258 4.32 7.26 5.01
CA GLY A 258 5.62 7.25 5.67
C GLY A 258 6.29 8.61 5.60
N PHE A 259 6.27 9.25 4.44
CA PHE A 259 6.76 10.63 4.28
C PHE A 259 6.00 11.61 5.18
N ASN A 260 4.68 11.44 5.31
CA ASN A 260 3.87 12.22 6.22
C ASN A 260 4.33 12.07 7.69
N VAL A 261 4.59 10.86 8.15
CA VAL A 261 5.12 10.60 9.51
C VAL A 261 6.48 11.29 9.72
N VAL A 262 7.35 11.29 8.71
CA VAL A 262 8.64 12.00 8.79
C VAL A 262 8.44 13.51 8.90
N LEU A 263 7.53 14.07 8.09
CA LEU A 263 7.18 15.50 8.20
C LEU A 263 6.58 15.84 9.55
N LEU A 264 5.71 14.97 10.10
CA LEU A 264 5.13 15.15 11.43
C LEU A 264 6.23 15.23 12.48
N LEU A 265 7.18 14.28 12.46
CA LEU A 265 8.30 14.26 13.38
C LEU A 265 9.20 15.49 13.22
N GLY A 266 9.60 15.80 11.98
CA GLY A 266 10.47 16.93 11.68
C GLY A 266 9.87 18.26 12.11
N VAL A 267 8.62 18.52 11.72
CA VAL A 267 7.91 19.76 12.11
C VAL A 267 7.72 19.83 13.63
N THR A 268 7.38 18.71 14.28
CA THR A 268 7.21 18.70 15.74
C THR A 268 8.52 18.99 16.47
N VAL A 269 9.62 18.34 16.09
CA VAL A 269 10.93 18.52 16.72
C VAL A 269 11.50 19.92 16.46
N SER A 270 11.32 20.46 15.25
CA SER A 270 11.89 21.76 14.90
C SER A 270 11.12 22.95 15.49
N TYR A 271 9.80 22.84 15.67
CA TYR A 271 8.98 24.01 16.04
C TYR A 271 8.26 23.90 17.39
N LEU A 272 7.94 22.70 17.86
CA LEU A 272 7.08 22.53 19.04
C LEU A 272 7.88 22.14 20.29
N THR A 273 7.38 22.56 21.45
CA THR A 273 7.78 21.93 22.71
C THR A 273 7.05 20.59 22.80
N ILE A 274 7.77 19.49 23.01
CA ILE A 274 7.18 18.15 22.97
C ILE A 274 6.81 17.68 24.39
N PRO A 275 5.54 17.78 24.82
CA PRO A 275 5.09 17.11 26.03
C PRO A 275 5.03 15.59 25.85
N SER A 276 4.97 14.86 26.96
CA SER A 276 4.87 13.38 26.95
C SER A 276 3.66 12.85 26.18
N SER A 277 2.54 13.58 26.20
CA SER A 277 1.32 13.24 25.45
C SER A 277 1.51 13.33 23.93
N LEU A 278 2.14 14.41 23.45
CA LEU A 278 2.45 14.60 22.03
C LEU A 278 3.48 13.57 21.56
N PHE A 279 4.50 13.30 22.38
CA PHE A 279 5.47 12.25 22.09
C PHE A 279 4.80 10.87 21.97
N ALA A 280 3.87 10.54 22.87
CA ALA A 280 3.10 9.30 22.80
C ALA A 280 2.24 9.21 21.54
N LEU A 281 1.60 10.31 21.13
CA LEU A 281 0.82 10.38 19.89
C LEU A 281 1.68 10.11 18.64
N ILE A 282 2.83 10.78 18.54
CA ILE A 282 3.76 10.62 17.42
C ILE A 282 4.36 9.21 17.39
N THR A 283 4.77 8.70 18.55
CA THR A 283 5.28 7.33 18.69
C THR A 283 4.21 6.31 18.28
N GLY A 284 2.97 6.50 18.72
CA GLY A 284 1.83 5.67 18.33
C GLY A 284 1.60 5.67 16.81
N ALA A 285 1.63 6.84 16.17
CA ALA A 285 1.50 6.96 14.72
C ALA A 285 2.65 6.26 13.97
N ALA A 286 3.90 6.43 14.44
CA ALA A 286 5.07 5.78 13.86
C ALA A 286 5.02 4.25 14.01
N LEU A 287 4.63 3.74 15.18
CA LEU A 287 4.45 2.30 15.41
C LEU A 287 3.32 1.73 14.56
N ALA A 288 2.19 2.42 14.48
CA ALA A 288 1.07 2.03 13.62
C ALA A 288 1.52 1.93 12.16
N TYR A 289 2.26 2.93 11.65
CA TYR A 289 2.85 2.89 10.31
C TYR A 289 3.79 1.68 10.14
N LEU A 290 4.70 1.46 11.09
CA LEU A 290 5.69 0.39 11.02
C LEU A 290 5.07 -1.01 11.01
N ILE A 291 3.95 -1.20 11.71
CA ILE A 291 3.23 -2.48 11.78
C ILE A 291 2.29 -2.65 10.59
N LEU A 292 1.49 -1.63 10.27
CA LEU A 292 0.47 -1.71 9.22
C LEU A 292 1.08 -1.70 7.83
N GLY A 293 2.21 -1.03 7.62
CA GLY A 293 2.88 -0.94 6.32
C GLY A 293 3.22 -2.32 5.74
N PRO A 294 4.04 -3.14 6.41
CA PRO A 294 4.36 -4.48 5.97
C PRO A 294 3.12 -5.37 5.86
N LEU A 295 2.14 -5.24 6.76
CA LEU A 295 0.92 -6.05 6.72
C LEU A 295 0.08 -5.78 5.46
N VAL A 296 -0.16 -4.51 5.14
CA VAL A 296 -0.95 -4.08 3.97
C VAL A 296 -0.25 -4.42 2.65
N PHE A 297 1.08 -4.32 2.62
CA PHE A 297 1.86 -4.64 1.42
C PHE A 297 2.08 -6.15 1.22
N MET A 298 2.57 -6.84 2.26
CA MET A 298 2.95 -8.26 2.16
C MET A 298 1.74 -9.17 2.11
N GLY A 299 0.64 -8.80 2.76
CA GLY A 299 -0.56 -9.64 2.87
C GLY A 299 -0.99 -10.25 1.53
N PRO A 300 -1.32 -9.44 0.51
CA PRO A 300 -1.71 -9.94 -0.81
C PRO A 300 -0.64 -10.81 -1.49
N LEU A 301 0.65 -10.54 -1.25
CA LEU A 301 1.77 -11.19 -1.93
C LEU A 301 2.13 -12.54 -1.31
N LEU A 302 1.91 -12.70 0.00
CA LEU A 302 2.19 -13.94 0.73
C LEU A 302 1.33 -15.10 0.24
N SER A 303 0.06 -14.84 -0.05
CA SER A 303 -0.86 -15.84 -0.61
C SER A 303 -0.34 -16.40 -1.94
N PHE A 304 0.03 -15.53 -2.88
CA PHE A 304 0.59 -15.96 -4.16
C PHE A 304 1.94 -16.64 -4.02
N ARG A 305 2.80 -16.20 -3.08
CA ARG A 305 4.05 -16.91 -2.79
C ARG A 305 3.82 -18.36 -2.43
N THR A 306 2.85 -18.65 -1.55
CA THR A 306 2.54 -20.03 -1.15
C THR A 306 2.13 -20.86 -2.38
N GLY A 307 1.27 -20.32 -3.23
CA GLY A 307 0.90 -20.94 -4.51
C GLY A 307 2.12 -21.17 -5.43
N MET A 308 2.97 -20.16 -5.61
CA MET A 308 4.15 -20.25 -6.47
C MET A 308 5.17 -21.29 -5.98
N VAL A 309 5.42 -21.35 -4.66
CA VAL A 309 6.30 -22.37 -4.06
C VAL A 309 5.76 -23.77 -4.32
N ARG A 310 4.45 -23.97 -4.15
CA ARG A 310 3.78 -25.24 -4.42
C ARG A 310 3.92 -25.63 -5.89
N THR A 311 3.53 -24.75 -6.81
CA THR A 311 3.60 -25.01 -8.26
C THR A 311 5.05 -25.29 -8.71
N LYS A 312 6.04 -24.58 -8.16
CA LYS A 312 7.46 -24.85 -8.43
C LYS A 312 7.86 -26.25 -7.99
N GLY A 313 7.42 -26.66 -6.80
CA GLY A 313 7.68 -28.00 -6.26
C GLY A 313 7.04 -29.10 -7.10
N GLU A 314 5.80 -28.90 -7.56
CA GLU A 314 5.09 -29.83 -8.45
C GLU A 314 5.83 -29.99 -9.79
N LEU A 315 6.17 -28.87 -10.45
CA LEU A 315 6.92 -28.86 -11.70
C LEU A 315 8.30 -29.54 -11.57
N MET A 316 9.04 -29.23 -10.50
CA MET A 316 10.33 -29.86 -10.22
C MET A 316 10.19 -31.37 -9.95
N GLY A 317 9.12 -31.77 -9.25
CA GLY A 317 8.79 -33.16 -9.00
C GLY A 317 8.52 -33.95 -10.28
N GLU A 318 7.79 -33.36 -11.23
CA GLU A 318 7.53 -33.97 -12.53
C GLU A 318 8.83 -34.19 -13.34
N ILE A 319 9.71 -33.18 -13.39
CA ILE A 319 11.01 -33.30 -14.07
C ILE A 319 11.88 -34.34 -13.39
N ALA A 320 11.98 -34.31 -12.06
CA ALA A 320 12.76 -35.27 -11.29
C ALA A 320 12.25 -36.70 -11.52
N GLN A 321 10.93 -36.90 -11.59
CA GLN A 321 10.34 -38.21 -11.88
C GLN A 321 10.66 -38.67 -13.30
N ARG A 322 10.54 -37.82 -14.31
CA ARG A 322 10.91 -38.13 -15.69
C ARG A 322 12.40 -38.46 -15.81
N LEU A 323 13.27 -37.63 -15.25
CA LEU A 323 14.71 -37.84 -15.25
C LEU A 323 15.09 -39.16 -14.56
N ARG A 324 14.46 -39.50 -13.43
CA ARG A 324 14.68 -40.79 -12.76
C ARG A 324 14.24 -41.97 -13.62
N ARG A 325 13.10 -41.88 -14.30
CA ARG A 325 12.62 -42.95 -15.20
C ARG A 325 13.60 -43.17 -16.35
N GLU A 326 14.08 -42.11 -16.99
CA GLU A 326 15.06 -42.21 -18.08
C GLU A 326 16.41 -42.74 -17.60
N LEU A 327 16.91 -42.27 -16.45
CA LEU A 327 18.15 -42.80 -15.87
C LEU A 327 18.04 -44.28 -15.48
N GLN A 328 16.88 -44.71 -14.97
CA GLN A 328 16.64 -46.12 -14.65
C GLN A 328 16.56 -46.98 -15.90
N ARG A 329 15.95 -46.47 -16.98
CA ARG A 329 15.92 -47.13 -18.29
C ARG A 329 17.34 -47.31 -18.83
N LEU A 330 18.13 -46.24 -18.88
CA LEU A 330 19.51 -46.28 -19.38
C LEU A 330 20.41 -47.20 -18.56
N ARG A 331 20.22 -47.26 -17.23
CA ARG A 331 20.96 -48.20 -16.39
C ARG A 331 20.67 -49.67 -16.75
N LYS A 332 19.47 -49.99 -17.24
CA LYS A 332 19.10 -51.35 -17.68
C LYS A 332 19.64 -51.68 -19.08
N GLU A 333 19.76 -50.68 -19.95
CA GLU A 333 20.29 -50.80 -21.32
C GLU A 333 21.84 -50.70 -21.35
N LEU A 334 22.49 -50.21 -20.28
CA LEU A 334 23.95 -50.11 -20.18
C LEU A 334 24.70 -51.43 -20.46
N PRO A 335 24.27 -52.62 -19.96
CA PRO A 335 24.94 -53.88 -20.25
C PRO A 335 24.81 -54.35 -21.71
N SER A 336 23.78 -53.92 -22.45
CA SER A 336 23.63 -54.27 -23.87
C SER A 336 24.47 -53.38 -24.79
N GLY A 337 25.00 -52.27 -24.27
CA GLY A 337 25.78 -51.30 -25.07
C GLY A 337 24.92 -50.45 -26.01
N GLU A 338 23.59 -50.48 -25.85
CA GLU A 338 22.61 -49.81 -26.72
C GLU A 338 22.30 -48.37 -26.30
N ILE A 339 23.23 -47.68 -25.62
CA ILE A 339 23.02 -46.26 -25.26
C ILE A 339 23.20 -45.41 -26.51
N THR A 340 22.15 -44.68 -26.87
CA THR A 340 22.18 -43.79 -28.04
C THR A 340 22.54 -42.35 -27.62
N ARG A 341 23.06 -41.57 -28.57
CA ARG A 341 23.30 -40.14 -28.39
C ARG A 341 22.02 -39.36 -28.05
N ASP A 342 20.88 -39.84 -28.55
CA ASP A 342 19.57 -39.21 -28.32
C ASP A 342 19.17 -39.29 -26.84
N ASP A 343 19.55 -40.36 -26.15
CA ASP A 343 19.29 -40.53 -24.71
C ASP A 343 20.11 -39.56 -23.84
N GLU A 344 21.38 -39.37 -24.20
CA GLU A 344 22.23 -38.36 -23.56
C GLU A 344 21.68 -36.95 -23.77
N GLU A 345 21.24 -36.64 -24.99
CA GLU A 345 20.66 -35.35 -25.31
C GLU A 345 19.32 -35.14 -24.57
N LEU A 346 18.50 -36.17 -24.42
CA LEU A 346 17.28 -36.11 -23.63
C LEU A 346 17.56 -35.80 -22.16
N ILE A 347 18.55 -36.47 -21.54
CA ILE A 347 18.95 -36.17 -20.16
C ILE A 347 19.44 -34.73 -20.04
N ASP A 348 20.28 -34.28 -20.97
CA ASP A 348 20.80 -32.92 -20.96
C ASP A 348 19.68 -31.89 -21.10
N ARG A 349 18.72 -32.12 -22.00
CA ARG A 349 17.50 -31.30 -22.15
C ARG A 349 16.70 -31.28 -20.85
N LEU A 350 16.45 -32.43 -20.21
CA LEU A 350 15.71 -32.49 -18.93
C LEU A 350 16.45 -31.74 -17.81
N ARG A 351 17.78 -31.83 -17.75
CA ARG A 351 18.60 -31.06 -16.80
C ARG A 351 18.50 -29.56 -17.06
N LYS A 352 18.57 -29.14 -18.32
CA LYS A 352 18.41 -27.73 -18.71
C LYS A 352 17.03 -27.19 -18.34
N VAL A 353 15.96 -27.94 -18.64
CA VAL A 353 14.60 -27.55 -18.23
C VAL A 353 14.50 -27.51 -16.70
N GLY A 354 15.07 -28.48 -16.00
CA GLY A 354 15.16 -28.47 -14.53
C GLY A 354 15.84 -27.22 -13.99
N GLY A 355 16.97 -26.81 -14.58
CA GLY A 355 17.66 -25.57 -14.25
C GLY A 355 16.77 -24.33 -14.42
N VAL A 356 16.06 -24.23 -15.55
CA VAL A 356 15.11 -23.12 -15.78
C VAL A 356 13.99 -23.09 -14.73
N ILE A 357 13.43 -24.25 -14.37
CA ILE A 357 12.39 -24.32 -13.33
C ILE A 357 12.95 -23.95 -11.96
N ASP A 358 14.20 -24.33 -11.65
CA ASP A 358 14.87 -23.94 -10.42
C ASP A 358 15.14 -22.43 -10.33
N GLU A 359 15.34 -21.78 -11.48
CA GLU A 359 15.48 -20.31 -11.56
C GLU A 359 14.15 -19.57 -11.44
N LEU A 360 12.99 -20.25 -11.47
CA LEU A 360 11.71 -19.58 -11.33
C LEU A 360 11.59 -18.87 -9.96
N PRO A 361 11.15 -17.60 -9.95
CA PRO A 361 10.95 -16.89 -8.70
C PRO A 361 9.79 -17.51 -7.94
N VAL A 362 9.84 -17.38 -6.62
CA VAL A 362 8.77 -17.79 -5.71
C VAL A 362 7.93 -16.61 -5.22
N TRP A 363 8.15 -15.43 -5.82
CA TRP A 363 7.44 -14.20 -5.50
C TRP A 363 6.84 -13.61 -6.77
N PRO A 364 5.66 -12.97 -6.70
CA PRO A 364 4.99 -12.39 -7.86
C PRO A 364 5.61 -11.04 -8.28
N PHE A 365 6.89 -10.82 -7.99
CA PHE A 365 7.65 -9.61 -8.29
C PHE A 365 9.13 -9.90 -8.51
N ASP A 366 9.80 -9.04 -9.28
CA ASP A 366 11.24 -9.13 -9.52
C ASP A 366 12.07 -8.50 -8.37
N ALA A 367 13.35 -8.87 -8.25
CA ALA A 367 14.23 -8.36 -7.21
C ALA A 367 14.42 -6.83 -7.27
N ASN A 368 14.34 -6.25 -8.48
CA ASN A 368 14.44 -4.80 -8.68
C ASN A 368 13.23 -4.08 -8.06
N THR A 369 12.05 -4.66 -8.19
CA THR A 369 10.80 -4.22 -7.57
C THR A 369 10.90 -4.27 -6.05
N LEU A 370 11.41 -5.36 -5.48
CA LEU A 370 11.62 -5.46 -4.03
C LEU A 370 12.63 -4.42 -3.52
N ARG A 371 13.72 -4.18 -4.27
CA ARG A 371 14.69 -3.15 -3.91
C ARG A 371 14.06 -1.77 -3.91
N ARG A 372 13.28 -1.42 -4.95
CA ARG A 372 12.51 -0.18 -5.02
C ARG A 372 11.52 -0.07 -3.86
N PHE A 373 10.91 -1.19 -3.47
CA PHE A 373 10.06 -1.28 -2.28
C PHE A 373 10.81 -0.87 -1.02
N LEU A 374 11.90 -1.57 -0.72
CA LEU A 374 12.67 -1.37 0.50
C LEU A 374 13.21 0.06 0.56
N THR A 375 13.75 0.59 -0.53
CA THR A 375 14.25 1.97 -0.56
C THR A 375 13.12 2.97 -0.31
N ALA A 376 11.99 2.87 -1.01
CA ALA A 376 10.91 3.86 -0.86
C ALA A 376 10.21 3.79 0.51
N TYR A 377 10.22 2.63 1.17
CA TYR A 377 9.65 2.46 2.51
C TYR A 377 10.63 2.86 3.63
N VAL A 378 11.91 2.49 3.50
CA VAL A 378 12.94 2.70 4.52
C VAL A 378 13.57 4.10 4.46
N THR A 379 13.69 4.70 3.27
CA THR A 379 14.30 6.03 3.11
C THR A 379 13.66 7.11 3.99
N PRO A 380 12.31 7.25 4.05
CA PRO A 380 11.69 8.20 4.96
C PRO A 380 12.10 7.96 6.42
N LEU A 381 12.07 6.70 6.88
CA LEU A 381 12.41 6.35 8.26
C LEU A 381 13.88 6.66 8.58
N LEU A 382 14.81 6.34 7.67
CA LEU A 382 16.22 6.69 7.82
C LEU A 382 16.42 8.20 7.85
N GLY A 383 15.69 8.94 7.02
CA GLY A 383 15.71 10.40 7.03
C GLY A 383 15.29 10.96 8.40
N ALA A 384 14.18 10.46 8.96
CA ALA A 384 13.71 10.84 10.30
C ALA A 384 14.75 10.55 11.39
N LEU A 385 15.44 9.41 11.33
CA LEU A 385 16.48 9.05 12.30
C LEU A 385 17.77 9.85 12.10
N ALA A 386 18.06 10.30 10.88
CA ALA A 386 19.26 11.07 10.56
C ALA A 386 19.18 12.51 11.07
N VAL A 387 18.00 13.14 11.10
CA VAL A 387 17.82 14.53 11.57
C VAL A 387 18.49 14.80 12.93
N PRO A 388 18.17 14.09 14.02
CA PRO A 388 18.78 14.37 15.33
C PRO A 388 20.28 14.06 15.38
N LEU A 389 20.78 13.16 14.52
CA LEU A 389 22.22 12.87 14.40
C LEU A 389 22.95 14.00 13.68
N LEU A 390 22.35 14.56 12.64
CA LEU A 390 22.88 15.69 11.89
C LEU A 390 22.89 16.96 12.74
N ASP A 391 21.85 17.22 13.53
CA ASP A 391 21.81 18.35 14.45
C ASP A 391 22.94 18.27 15.49
N LYS A 392 23.11 17.11 16.13
CA LYS A 392 24.23 16.89 17.07
C LYS A 392 25.59 17.05 16.40
N ALA A 393 25.76 16.52 15.19
CA ALA A 393 27.02 16.67 14.46
C ALA A 393 27.31 18.15 14.11
N TRP A 394 26.27 18.91 13.74
CA TRP A 394 26.36 20.33 13.46
C TRP A 394 26.76 21.15 14.69
N ASP A 395 26.17 20.86 15.85
CA ASP A 395 26.54 21.51 17.13
C ASP A 395 28.02 21.27 17.49
N VAL A 396 28.52 20.05 17.27
CA VAL A 396 29.94 19.73 17.47
C VAL A 396 30.81 20.56 16.53
N VAL A 397 30.49 20.63 15.24
CA VAL A 397 31.23 21.45 14.27
C VAL A 397 31.26 22.92 14.68
N LEU A 398 30.11 23.49 15.09
CA LEU A 398 30.04 24.88 15.53
C LEU A 398 30.85 25.15 16.80
N SER A 399 30.92 24.20 17.73
CA SER A 399 31.75 24.34 18.94
C SER A 399 33.25 24.33 18.63
N VAL A 400 33.71 23.49 17.71
CA VAL A 400 35.11 23.46 17.25
C VAL A 400 35.49 24.76 16.52
N VAL A 401 34.62 25.26 15.64
CA VAL A 401 34.85 26.52 14.92
C VAL A 401 34.97 27.71 15.88
N LYS A 402 34.15 27.75 16.94
CA LYS A 402 34.25 28.80 17.97
C LYS A 402 35.56 28.75 18.75
N ILE A 403 36.07 27.57 19.08
CA ILE A 403 37.34 27.39 19.80
C ILE A 403 38.54 27.82 18.93
N SER A 404 38.49 27.58 17.61
CA SER A 404 39.59 28.02 16.72
C SER A 404 39.62 29.53 16.47
N ALA A 405 38.53 30.24 16.77
CA ALA A 405 38.42 31.69 16.57
C ALA A 405 38.75 32.50 17.84
N SER A 406 38.88 31.84 18.99
CA SER A 406 39.34 32.39 20.28
C SER A 406 40.80 32.08 20.52
#